data_AF-A0A067S9I0-F1
#
_entry.id   AF-A0A067S9I0-F1
#
_cell.length_a   1.000
_cell.length_b   1.000
_cell.length_c   1.000
_cell.angle_alpha   90.00
_cell.angle_beta   90.00
_cell.angle_gamma   90.00
#
_symmetry.space_group_name_H-M   'P 1'
#
loop_
_entity.id
_entity.type
_entity.pdbx_description
1 polymer ?
#
loop_
_entity_poly.entity_id
_entity_poly.type
_entity_poly.pdbx_seq_one_letter_code
_entity_poly.pdbx_strand_id
1 'polypeptide(L)'
;MQRSFRTFRSSEPAMNKDDPRLPQEIERSIFKMVASDAGCNIKRMAKLMLVAKRVCEWIRPILYEVFFQSSVFPSSAGFPDLEQHPEFLKDVGKFAKHLFIGSPTKIEDINDLLLSCPNVKNVALWHSLSEGFHSIQPYLEVLRGLPLKRLSSSLRGLQLQDLQKAPFLNLTHFDIRDFASAFWNQITVLPTLPNLTHVCISAIIGVGRTIDLLLRGRNLRLLVILGEKDIDCYSETDEGLKDTRLVLMMYPEQGVYYDVMALDWEHGARGGIDFWVVAERYSMARQSKFLLDNSQRWIPWAIQWAEELNVPGQEWYSTLLPRFPEYPALDVIYYDTCSCQRLAG
;
A
#
# COMPACT_ATOMS: atom_id res chain seq x y z
N MET A 1 -22.17 -31.26 73.11
CA MET A 1 -21.75 -31.46 71.71
C MET A 1 -21.17 -30.17 71.17
N GLN A 2 -19.85 -29.99 71.25
CA GLN A 2 -19.14 -28.85 70.63
C GLN A 2 -18.46 -29.37 69.36
N ARG A 3 -18.96 -28.98 68.19
CA ARG A 3 -18.31 -29.25 66.91
C ARG A 3 -17.23 -28.21 66.67
N SER A 4 -15.98 -28.64 66.81
CA SER A 4 -14.78 -27.87 66.46
C SER A 4 -14.66 -27.79 64.93
N PHE A 5 -14.84 -26.59 64.38
CA PHE A 5 -14.58 -26.30 62.97
C PHE A 5 -13.07 -26.08 62.79
N ARG A 6 -12.38 -27.09 62.25
CA ARG A 6 -11.02 -26.93 61.73
C ARG A 6 -11.08 -26.14 60.42
N THR A 7 -10.71 -24.87 60.46
CA THR A 7 -10.37 -24.08 59.27
C THR A 7 -9.17 -24.68 58.57
N PHE A 8 -9.40 -25.31 57.41
CA PHE A 8 -8.34 -25.67 56.46
C PHE A 8 -7.76 -24.38 55.88
N ARG A 9 -6.56 -23.99 56.33
CA ARG A 9 -5.73 -23.02 55.60
C ARG A 9 -5.17 -23.76 54.38
N SER A 10 -5.75 -23.53 53.21
CA SER A 10 -5.12 -23.91 51.94
C SER A 10 -3.83 -23.11 51.83
N SER A 11 -2.69 -23.79 51.97
CA SER A 11 -1.39 -23.24 51.62
C SER A 11 -1.36 -23.03 50.11
N GLU A 12 -1.67 -21.83 49.64
CA GLU A 12 -1.44 -21.47 48.25
C GLU A 12 0.06 -21.68 47.94
N PRO A 13 0.40 -22.49 46.93
CA PRO A 13 1.78 -22.68 46.54
C PRO A 13 2.35 -21.32 46.15
N ALA A 14 3.52 -20.98 46.70
CA ALA A 14 4.23 -19.75 46.39
C ALA A 14 4.50 -19.69 44.89
N MET A 15 3.64 -18.95 44.19
CA MET A 15 3.71 -18.80 42.76
C MET A 15 5.03 -18.08 42.43
N ASN A 16 5.90 -18.75 41.67
CA ASN A 16 7.21 -18.24 41.34
C ASN A 16 7.03 -16.90 40.62
N LYS A 17 7.58 -15.81 41.18
CA LYS A 17 7.33 -14.45 40.67
C LYS A 17 7.83 -14.25 39.24
N ASP A 18 8.66 -15.16 38.76
CA ASP A 18 9.29 -15.12 37.45
C ASP A 18 8.50 -15.87 36.37
N ASP A 19 7.43 -16.61 36.73
CA ASP A 19 6.61 -17.30 35.73
C ASP A 19 5.62 -16.33 35.06
N PRO A 20 5.48 -16.39 33.73
CA PRO A 20 4.54 -15.54 33.00
C PRO A 20 3.10 -15.84 33.47
N ARG A 21 2.39 -14.78 33.85
CA ARG A 21 1.00 -14.87 34.36
C ARG A 21 -0.02 -15.25 33.28
N LEU A 22 0.34 -15.13 32.01
CA LEU A 22 -0.53 -15.45 30.87
C LEU A 22 0.00 -16.66 30.12
N PRO A 23 -0.90 -17.51 29.59
CA PRO A 23 -0.50 -18.51 28.60
C PRO A 23 0.23 -17.85 27.43
N GLN A 24 1.29 -18.49 26.94
CA GLN A 24 2.17 -17.96 25.90
C GLN A 24 1.43 -17.55 24.61
N GLU A 25 0.37 -18.27 24.25
CA GLU A 25 -0.44 -17.97 23.06
C GLU A 25 -1.20 -16.64 23.20
N ILE A 26 -1.73 -16.37 24.40
CA ILE A 26 -2.42 -15.11 24.71
C ILE A 26 -1.43 -13.96 24.72
N GLU A 27 -0.27 -14.14 25.38
CA GLU A 27 0.83 -13.17 25.37
C GLU A 27 1.24 -12.84 23.93
N ARG A 28 1.48 -13.86 23.09
CA ARG A 28 1.83 -13.70 21.68
C ARG A 28 0.75 -12.93 20.90
N SER A 29 -0.52 -13.25 21.11
CA SER A 29 -1.61 -12.55 20.41
C SER A 29 -1.67 -11.08 20.79
N ILE A 30 -1.49 -10.76 22.07
CA ILE A 30 -1.47 -9.37 22.56
C ILE A 30 -0.29 -8.62 21.93
N PHE A 31 0.93 -9.17 21.98
CA PHE A 31 2.10 -8.51 21.41
C PHE A 31 1.97 -8.29 19.90
N LYS A 32 1.46 -9.29 19.16
CA LYS A 32 1.23 -9.13 17.72
C LYS A 32 0.18 -8.07 17.42
N MET A 33 -0.91 -8.02 18.18
CA MET A 33 -1.93 -6.97 18.05
C MET A 33 -1.32 -5.58 18.30
N VAL A 34 -0.60 -5.40 19.42
CA VAL A 34 0.05 -4.12 19.75
C VAL A 34 1.12 -3.72 18.72
N ALA A 35 1.81 -4.70 18.12
CA ALA A 35 2.78 -4.43 17.04
C ALA A 35 2.09 -4.05 15.72
N SER A 36 0.97 -4.72 15.36
CA SER A 36 0.15 -4.33 14.22
C SER A 36 -0.44 -2.92 14.40
N ASP A 37 -0.94 -2.62 15.60
CA ASP A 37 -1.44 -1.31 15.99
C ASP A 37 -0.34 -0.25 16.14
N ALA A 38 0.93 -0.61 16.07
CA ALA A 38 2.01 0.37 15.99
C ALA A 38 2.15 0.93 14.55
N GLY A 39 1.66 0.21 13.54
CA GLY A 39 1.69 0.62 12.13
C GLY A 39 3.09 0.98 11.63
N CYS A 40 3.28 2.24 11.22
CA CYS A 40 4.58 2.77 10.77
C CYS A 40 5.55 3.15 11.91
N ASN A 41 5.15 3.05 13.19
CA ASN A 41 6.01 3.42 14.31
C ASN A 41 7.04 2.33 14.62
N ILE A 42 8.10 2.28 13.80
CA ILE A 42 9.24 1.35 13.92
C ILE A 42 9.86 1.40 15.33
N LYS A 43 9.98 2.59 15.92
CA LYS A 43 10.55 2.76 17.27
C LYS A 43 9.70 2.06 18.34
N ARG A 44 8.37 2.12 18.24
CA ARG A 44 7.46 1.41 19.15
C ARG A 44 7.59 -0.10 18.98
N MET A 45 7.63 -0.60 17.74
CA MET A 45 7.85 -2.03 17.47
C MET A 45 9.20 -2.53 18.00
N ALA A 46 10.27 -1.75 17.79
CA ALA A 46 11.60 -2.08 18.30
C ALA A 46 11.61 -2.18 19.83
N LYS A 47 10.92 -1.29 20.55
CA LYS A 47 10.78 -1.38 22.01
C LYS A 47 10.07 -2.66 22.47
N LEU A 48 9.06 -3.13 21.73
CA LEU A 48 8.40 -4.41 22.05
C LEU A 48 9.39 -5.59 21.94
N MET A 49 10.29 -5.57 20.96
CA MET A 49 11.28 -6.63 20.78
C MET A 49 12.28 -6.72 21.95
N LEU A 50 12.47 -5.65 22.72
CA LEU A 50 13.37 -5.62 23.88
C LEU A 50 12.77 -6.26 25.15
N VAL A 51 11.47 -6.61 25.14
CA VAL A 51 10.79 -7.15 26.33
C VAL A 51 11.33 -8.54 26.69
N ALA A 52 11.42 -9.44 25.70
CA ALA A 52 11.95 -10.79 25.88
C ALA A 52 12.35 -11.41 24.53
N LYS A 53 13.23 -12.41 24.55
CA LYS A 53 13.67 -13.13 23.33
C LYS A 53 12.49 -13.68 22.51
N ARG A 54 11.51 -14.31 23.16
CA ARG A 54 10.30 -14.84 22.49
C ARG A 54 9.47 -13.74 21.84
N VAL A 55 9.39 -12.56 22.47
CA VAL A 55 8.66 -11.41 21.93
C VAL A 55 9.38 -10.86 20.71
N CYS A 56 10.71 -10.75 20.75
CA CYS A 56 11.53 -10.41 19.58
C CYS A 56 11.20 -11.33 18.39
N GLU A 57 11.20 -12.66 18.60
CA GLU A 57 10.86 -13.65 17.56
C GLU A 57 9.43 -13.50 17.03
N TRP A 58 8.47 -13.08 17.85
CA TRP A 58 7.08 -12.87 17.43
C TRP A 58 6.86 -11.59 16.63
N ILE A 59 7.57 -10.51 16.99
CA ILE A 59 7.42 -9.19 16.37
C ILE A 59 8.28 -9.04 15.13
N ARG A 60 9.43 -9.70 15.06
CA ARG A 60 10.37 -9.61 13.92
C ARG A 60 9.68 -9.80 12.55
N PRO A 61 8.80 -10.79 12.33
CA PRO A 61 8.13 -10.93 11.04
C PRO A 61 7.17 -9.78 10.69
N ILE A 62 6.61 -9.09 11.68
CA ILE A 62 5.70 -7.95 11.49
C ILE A 62 6.52 -6.70 11.17
N LEU A 63 7.60 -6.47 11.92
CA LEU A 63 8.48 -5.32 11.73
C LEU A 63 9.07 -5.30 10.31
N TYR A 64 9.56 -6.45 9.84
CA TYR A 64 10.23 -6.61 8.55
C TYR A 64 9.27 -7.04 7.42
N GLU A 65 7.96 -6.85 7.58
CA GLU A 65 6.98 -7.18 6.52
C GLU A 65 7.05 -6.20 5.32
N VAL A 66 7.45 -4.96 5.57
CA VAL A 66 7.52 -3.88 4.57
C VAL A 66 8.95 -3.38 4.47
N PHE A 67 9.52 -3.49 3.27
CA PHE A 67 10.82 -2.93 2.92
C PHE A 67 10.61 -1.70 2.04
N PHE A 68 11.18 -0.58 2.48
CA PHE A 68 11.12 0.69 1.80
C PHE A 68 12.54 1.15 1.51
N GLN A 69 13.00 0.96 0.27
CA GLN A 69 14.36 1.25 -0.17
C GLN A 69 14.34 2.46 -1.09
N SER A 70 14.64 3.64 -0.57
CA SER A 70 14.83 4.85 -1.36
C SER A 70 15.68 5.84 -0.57
N SER A 71 16.63 6.50 -1.22
CA SER A 71 17.51 7.49 -0.62
C SER A 71 17.12 8.94 -0.95
N VAL A 72 16.12 9.13 -1.81
CA VAL A 72 15.60 10.48 -2.15
C VAL A 72 14.81 11.09 -1.00
N PHE A 73 14.25 10.29 -0.09
CA PHE A 73 13.34 10.77 0.96
C PHE A 73 14.03 10.82 2.34
N PRO A 74 14.58 11.99 2.76
CA PRO A 74 15.35 12.10 4.00
C PRO A 74 14.53 11.90 5.28
N SER A 75 13.21 12.09 5.21
CA SER A 75 12.31 11.90 6.36
C SER A 75 12.08 10.43 6.72
N SER A 76 12.35 9.51 5.79
CA SER A 76 12.28 8.07 5.98
C SER A 76 13.57 7.45 5.49
N ALA A 77 14.65 7.54 6.28
CA ALA A 77 15.81 6.67 6.08
C ALA A 77 15.26 5.24 5.88
N GLY A 78 15.45 4.70 4.68
CA GLY A 78 14.75 3.51 4.23
C GLY A 78 14.80 2.41 5.28
N PHE A 79 13.70 1.68 5.44
CA PHE A 79 13.64 0.59 6.42
C PHE A 79 13.41 -0.74 5.71
N PRO A 80 14.22 -1.78 5.99
CA PRO A 80 15.47 -1.75 6.75
C PRO A 80 16.56 -0.91 6.06
N ASP A 81 17.53 -0.41 6.83
CA ASP A 81 18.71 0.29 6.29
C ASP A 81 19.70 -0.73 5.71
N LEU A 82 19.45 -1.15 4.47
CA LEU A 82 20.28 -2.13 3.76
C LEU A 82 21.53 -1.51 3.17
N GLU A 83 21.61 -0.19 3.08
CA GLU A 83 22.81 0.52 2.63
C GLU A 83 23.91 0.40 3.70
N GLN A 84 23.57 0.61 4.97
CA GLN A 84 24.51 0.47 6.08
C GLN A 84 24.66 -0.98 6.55
N HIS A 85 23.62 -1.81 6.41
CA HIS A 85 23.59 -3.18 6.93
C HIS A 85 23.12 -4.22 5.88
N PRO A 86 23.84 -4.40 4.76
CA PRO A 86 23.43 -5.32 3.70
C PRO A 86 23.37 -6.79 4.16
N GLU A 87 24.14 -7.17 5.19
CA GLU A 87 24.11 -8.52 5.77
C GLU A 87 22.76 -8.88 6.39
N PHE A 88 21.95 -7.89 6.79
CA PHE A 88 20.63 -8.13 7.37
C PHE A 88 19.66 -8.73 6.36
N LEU A 89 19.85 -8.45 5.07
CA LEU A 89 18.96 -8.92 4.01
C LEU A 89 18.78 -10.44 4.02
N LYS A 90 19.86 -11.20 4.27
CA LYS A 90 19.81 -12.67 4.33
C LYS A 90 18.98 -13.20 5.51
N ASP A 91 18.96 -12.48 6.63
CA ASP A 91 18.24 -12.91 7.83
C ASP A 91 16.76 -12.49 7.79
N VAL A 92 16.48 -11.26 7.35
CA VAL A 92 15.13 -10.68 7.39
C VAL A 92 14.38 -10.71 6.07
N GLY A 93 15.04 -10.91 4.93
CA GLY A 93 14.43 -10.84 3.59
C GLY A 93 13.24 -11.80 3.42
N LYS A 94 13.30 -12.98 4.04
CA LYS A 94 12.20 -13.96 4.07
C LYS A 94 10.91 -13.45 4.72
N PHE A 95 10.96 -12.40 5.54
CA PHE A 95 9.78 -11.81 6.16
C PHE A 95 9.12 -10.74 5.29
N ALA A 96 9.85 -10.18 4.31
CA ALA A 96 9.33 -9.16 3.43
C ALA A 96 8.15 -9.70 2.60
N LYS A 97 7.05 -8.95 2.62
CA LYS A 97 5.88 -9.19 1.78
C LYS A 97 5.60 -7.99 0.85
N HIS A 98 6.08 -6.82 1.22
CA HIS A 98 5.91 -5.57 0.48
C HIS A 98 7.29 -4.96 0.24
N LEU A 99 7.57 -4.58 -1.01
CA LEU A 99 8.86 -4.04 -1.41
C LEU A 99 8.65 -2.78 -2.24
N PHE A 100 9.19 -1.67 -1.75
CA PHE A 100 9.31 -0.43 -2.51
C PHE A 100 10.78 -0.19 -2.81
N ILE A 101 11.07 0.08 -4.08
CA ILE A 101 12.39 0.37 -4.60
C ILE A 101 12.31 1.69 -5.35
N GLY A 102 12.76 2.75 -4.71
CA GLY A 102 12.87 4.10 -5.28
C GLY A 102 14.25 4.36 -5.85
N SER A 103 14.46 5.60 -6.29
CA SER A 103 15.79 6.06 -6.70
C SER A 103 16.59 6.58 -5.51
N PRO A 104 17.92 6.69 -5.66
CA PRO A 104 18.77 5.82 -6.49
C PRO A 104 18.90 4.43 -5.87
N THR A 105 18.86 3.39 -6.70
CA THR A 105 19.22 2.01 -6.31
C THR A 105 19.83 1.33 -7.54
N LYS A 106 20.96 0.63 -7.38
CA LYS A 106 21.64 -0.03 -8.52
C LYS A 106 20.88 -1.28 -8.94
N ILE A 107 20.99 -1.65 -10.21
CA ILE A 107 20.26 -2.79 -10.80
C ILE A 107 20.63 -4.10 -10.11
N GLU A 108 21.92 -4.29 -9.82
CA GLU A 108 22.44 -5.48 -9.16
C GLU A 108 21.83 -5.63 -7.76
N ASP A 109 21.77 -4.53 -7.01
CA ASP A 109 21.18 -4.47 -5.67
C ASP A 109 19.68 -4.84 -5.70
N ILE A 110 18.96 -4.46 -6.76
CA ILE A 110 17.53 -4.78 -6.94
C ILE A 110 17.32 -6.29 -7.13
N ASN A 111 18.14 -6.94 -7.96
CA ASN A 111 18.01 -8.39 -8.18
C ASN A 111 18.32 -9.18 -6.90
N ASP A 112 19.39 -8.83 -6.20
CA ASP A 112 19.77 -9.49 -4.95
C ASP A 112 18.69 -9.32 -3.87
N LEU A 113 18.08 -8.12 -3.81
CA LEU A 113 16.96 -7.81 -2.94
C LEU A 113 15.72 -8.65 -3.27
N LEU A 114 15.31 -8.71 -4.54
CA LEU A 114 14.16 -9.51 -4.97
C LEU A 114 14.38 -11.02 -4.72
N LEU A 115 15.59 -11.54 -4.99
CA LEU A 115 15.95 -12.94 -4.73
C LEU A 115 15.96 -13.29 -3.24
N SER A 116 16.33 -12.35 -2.39
CA SER A 116 16.35 -12.53 -0.93
C SER A 116 14.98 -12.44 -0.27
N CYS A 117 13.96 -12.01 -1.03
CA CYS A 117 12.61 -11.73 -0.55
C CYS A 117 11.54 -12.61 -1.24
N PRO A 118 11.58 -13.95 -1.07
CA PRO A 118 10.75 -14.89 -1.84
C PRO A 118 9.24 -14.79 -1.55
N ASN A 119 8.83 -14.16 -0.44
CA ASN A 119 7.44 -14.05 -0.02
C ASN A 119 6.76 -12.74 -0.45
N VAL A 120 7.43 -11.94 -1.29
CA VAL A 120 6.91 -10.65 -1.73
C VAL A 120 5.70 -10.81 -2.63
N LYS A 121 4.63 -10.10 -2.28
CA LYS A 121 3.33 -10.07 -2.97
C LYS A 121 2.98 -8.69 -3.53
N ASN A 122 3.62 -7.63 -3.06
CA ASN A 122 3.43 -6.25 -3.51
C ASN A 122 4.79 -5.61 -3.81
N VAL A 123 5.01 -5.22 -5.06
CA VAL A 123 6.26 -4.56 -5.50
C VAL A 123 5.93 -3.20 -6.12
N ALA A 124 6.66 -2.17 -5.71
CA ALA A 124 6.73 -0.88 -6.39
C ALA A 124 8.17 -0.62 -6.86
N LEU A 125 8.39 -0.53 -8.18
CA LEU A 125 9.67 -0.24 -8.81
C LEU A 125 9.68 1.19 -9.34
N TRP A 126 9.99 2.15 -8.48
CA TRP A 126 9.97 3.59 -8.73
C TRP A 126 11.38 4.19 -8.79
N HIS A 127 12.33 3.46 -9.34
CA HIS A 127 13.68 3.97 -9.56
C HIS A 127 13.70 4.93 -10.76
N SER A 128 13.61 6.23 -10.46
CA SER A 128 13.81 7.34 -11.40
C SER A 128 15.30 7.68 -11.48
N LEU A 129 15.99 7.32 -12.56
CA LEU A 129 17.31 7.91 -12.81
C LEU A 129 17.15 9.16 -13.66
N SER A 130 17.97 10.14 -13.35
CA SER A 130 18.33 11.31 -14.16
C SER A 130 18.68 11.01 -15.64
N GLU A 131 18.63 9.76 -16.09
CA GLU A 131 18.95 9.28 -17.44
C GLU A 131 17.78 8.56 -18.17
N GLY A 132 16.59 8.54 -17.57
CA GLY A 132 15.36 8.03 -18.20
C GLY A 132 14.74 6.83 -17.48
N PHE A 133 13.42 6.70 -17.59
CA PHE A 133 12.66 5.64 -16.94
C PHE A 133 13.13 4.25 -17.36
N HIS A 134 13.47 3.39 -16.39
CA HIS A 134 13.95 2.05 -16.66
C HIS A 134 12.84 1.06 -16.96
N SER A 135 13.16 0.14 -17.86
CA SER A 135 12.37 -1.03 -18.17
C SER A 135 12.36 -2.01 -16.99
N ILE A 136 11.22 -2.63 -16.72
CA ILE A 136 11.11 -3.76 -15.77
C ILE A 136 11.74 -5.05 -16.31
N GLN A 137 12.05 -5.09 -17.61
CA GLN A 137 12.56 -6.27 -18.32
C GLN A 137 13.72 -6.99 -17.60
N PRO A 138 14.75 -6.30 -17.06
CA PRO A 138 15.87 -6.97 -16.40
C PRO A 138 15.47 -7.80 -15.17
N TYR A 139 14.32 -7.49 -14.56
CA TYR A 139 13.85 -8.12 -13.32
C TYR A 139 12.80 -9.21 -13.57
N LEU A 140 12.33 -9.38 -14.81
CA LEU A 140 11.20 -10.26 -15.13
C LEU A 140 11.41 -11.71 -14.69
N GLU A 141 12.62 -12.25 -14.85
CA GLU A 141 12.90 -13.63 -14.46
C GLU A 141 12.76 -13.84 -12.95
N VAL A 142 13.24 -12.89 -12.15
CA VAL A 142 13.11 -12.94 -10.69
C VAL A 142 11.65 -12.74 -10.29
N LEU A 143 10.98 -11.73 -10.85
CA LEU A 143 9.58 -11.43 -10.56
C LEU A 143 8.63 -12.60 -10.90
N ARG A 144 8.94 -13.41 -11.91
CA ARG A 144 8.19 -14.64 -12.26
C ARG A 144 8.17 -15.66 -11.13
N GLY A 145 9.23 -15.73 -10.34
CA GLY A 145 9.35 -16.64 -9.20
C GLY A 145 8.57 -16.18 -7.95
N LEU A 146 8.11 -14.92 -7.93
CA LEU A 146 7.45 -14.33 -6.76
C LEU A 146 5.92 -14.51 -6.81
N PRO A 147 5.25 -14.66 -5.66
CA PRO A 147 3.80 -14.77 -5.56
C PRO A 147 3.08 -13.42 -5.70
N LEU A 148 3.46 -12.61 -6.70
CA LEU A 148 3.00 -11.23 -6.87
C LEU A 148 1.49 -11.13 -7.09
N LYS A 149 0.90 -10.17 -6.38
CA LYS A 149 -0.52 -9.78 -6.44
C LYS A 149 -0.70 -8.31 -6.77
N ARG A 150 0.28 -7.46 -6.42
CA ARG A 150 0.30 -6.03 -6.72
C ARG A 150 1.65 -5.68 -7.33
N LEU A 151 1.62 -4.93 -8.44
CA LEU A 151 2.82 -4.40 -9.09
C LEU A 151 2.58 -2.93 -9.42
N SER A 152 3.54 -2.07 -9.09
CA SER A 152 3.62 -0.70 -9.58
C SER A 152 4.95 -0.52 -10.30
N SER A 153 4.92 -0.25 -11.62
CA SER A 153 6.14 -0.15 -12.44
C SER A 153 5.84 0.49 -13.80
N SER A 154 6.89 0.85 -14.54
CA SER A 154 6.78 1.15 -15.97
C SER A 154 6.58 -0.12 -16.81
N LEU A 155 5.82 0.02 -17.90
CA LEU A 155 5.67 -0.98 -18.95
C LEU A 155 6.79 -0.90 -20.01
N ARG A 156 7.67 0.09 -19.93
CA ARG A 156 8.74 0.30 -20.92
C ARG A 156 9.55 -0.98 -21.10
N GLY A 157 9.85 -1.32 -22.35
CA GLY A 157 10.65 -2.49 -22.73
C GLY A 157 9.93 -3.84 -22.66
N LEU A 158 8.70 -3.90 -22.15
CA LEU A 158 7.90 -5.12 -22.20
C LEU A 158 7.37 -5.38 -23.61
N GLN A 159 7.29 -6.66 -23.97
CA GLN A 159 6.54 -7.11 -25.14
C GLN A 159 5.17 -7.64 -24.73
N LEU A 160 4.23 -7.69 -25.67
CA LEU A 160 2.88 -8.21 -25.43
C LEU A 160 2.90 -9.63 -24.82
N GLN A 161 3.79 -10.48 -25.31
CA GLN A 161 3.99 -11.85 -24.85
C GLN A 161 4.50 -11.95 -23.40
N ASP A 162 5.12 -10.90 -22.86
CA ASP A 162 5.60 -10.89 -21.48
C ASP A 162 4.44 -10.68 -20.51
N LEU A 163 3.47 -9.84 -20.88
CA LEU A 163 2.25 -9.61 -20.09
C LEU A 163 1.34 -10.84 -20.03
N GLN A 164 1.49 -11.77 -20.97
CA GLN A 164 0.75 -13.04 -20.99
C GLN A 164 1.42 -14.15 -20.16
N LYS A 165 2.49 -13.84 -19.43
CA LYS A 165 3.22 -14.78 -18.58
C LYS A 165 3.13 -14.37 -17.11
N ALA A 166 3.65 -15.21 -16.22
CA ALA A 166 3.96 -14.77 -14.87
C ALA A 166 4.94 -13.56 -14.91
N PRO A 167 4.89 -12.66 -13.91
CA PRO A 167 3.94 -12.61 -12.79
C PRO A 167 2.55 -12.05 -13.16
N PHE A 168 2.38 -11.47 -14.35
CA PHE A 168 1.22 -10.66 -14.73
C PHE A 168 -0.12 -11.40 -14.65
N LEU A 169 -0.14 -12.71 -14.96
CA LEU A 169 -1.35 -13.53 -14.84
C LEU A 169 -1.90 -13.63 -13.41
N ASN A 170 -1.06 -13.40 -12.39
CA ASN A 170 -1.42 -13.49 -10.97
C ASN A 170 -1.76 -12.12 -10.35
N LEU A 171 -1.54 -11.03 -11.09
CA LEU A 171 -1.77 -9.68 -10.58
C LEU A 171 -3.26 -9.42 -10.41
N THR A 172 -3.57 -8.76 -9.29
CA THR A 172 -4.90 -8.24 -8.96
C THR A 172 -4.93 -6.73 -9.08
N HIS A 173 -3.82 -6.06 -8.75
CA HIS A 173 -3.63 -4.62 -8.88
C HIS A 173 -2.40 -4.35 -9.74
N PHE A 174 -2.55 -3.46 -10.72
CA PHE A 174 -1.44 -3.00 -11.55
C PHE A 174 -1.47 -1.48 -11.67
N ASP A 175 -0.45 -0.83 -11.12
CA ASP A 175 -0.20 0.60 -11.27
C ASP A 175 0.88 0.83 -12.35
N ILE A 176 0.46 1.38 -13.47
CA ILE A 176 1.29 1.63 -14.63
C ILE A 176 1.84 3.05 -14.52
N ARG A 177 3.14 3.12 -14.26
CA ARG A 177 3.92 4.35 -14.22
C ARG A 177 4.47 4.65 -15.60
N ASP A 178 4.66 5.93 -15.91
CA ASP A 178 5.33 6.42 -17.12
C ASP A 178 4.86 5.73 -18.42
N PHE A 179 3.72 6.20 -18.91
CA PHE A 179 3.13 5.69 -20.15
C PHE A 179 3.46 6.63 -21.31
N ALA A 180 4.41 6.22 -22.16
CA ALA A 180 4.54 6.82 -23.48
C ALA A 180 3.42 6.31 -24.40
N SER A 181 2.90 7.20 -25.25
CA SER A 181 1.80 6.91 -26.19
C SER A 181 2.02 5.68 -27.08
N ALA A 182 3.28 5.35 -27.37
CA ALA A 182 3.70 4.18 -28.15
C ALA A 182 3.35 2.83 -27.51
N PHE A 183 3.08 2.79 -26.20
CA PHE A 183 2.84 1.54 -25.47
C PHE A 183 1.36 1.14 -25.40
N TRP A 184 0.48 1.83 -26.12
CA TRP A 184 -0.96 1.55 -26.04
C TRP A 184 -1.33 0.11 -26.42
N ASN A 185 -0.62 -0.47 -27.40
CA ASN A 185 -0.81 -1.86 -27.80
C ASN A 185 -0.56 -2.87 -26.66
N GLN A 186 0.22 -2.49 -25.65
CA GLN A 186 0.43 -3.32 -24.46
C GLN A 186 -0.73 -3.17 -23.48
N ILE A 187 -1.29 -1.97 -23.34
CA ILE A 187 -2.42 -1.72 -22.44
C ILE A 187 -3.68 -2.45 -22.90
N THR A 188 -3.89 -2.63 -24.21
CA THR A 188 -5.06 -3.34 -24.74
C THR A 188 -5.10 -4.84 -24.37
N VAL A 189 -4.03 -5.39 -23.80
CA VAL A 189 -3.98 -6.77 -23.27
C VAL A 189 -4.41 -6.87 -21.82
N LEU A 190 -4.38 -5.78 -21.05
CA LEU A 190 -4.71 -5.79 -19.62
C LEU A 190 -6.09 -6.39 -19.35
N PRO A 191 -7.13 -6.10 -20.16
CA PRO A 191 -8.44 -6.75 -20.02
C PRO A 191 -8.43 -8.28 -20.11
N THR A 192 -7.40 -8.89 -20.71
CA THR A 192 -7.28 -10.34 -20.86
C THR A 192 -6.61 -11.02 -19.67
N LEU A 193 -6.03 -10.24 -18.74
CA LEU A 193 -5.38 -10.79 -17.56
C LEU A 193 -6.45 -11.32 -16.58
N PRO A 194 -6.44 -12.62 -16.25
CA PRO A 194 -7.61 -13.28 -15.66
C PRO A 194 -7.94 -12.78 -14.25
N ASN A 195 -6.92 -12.40 -13.47
CA ASN A 195 -7.08 -12.00 -12.07
C ASN A 195 -7.06 -10.48 -11.87
N LEU A 196 -6.82 -9.71 -12.93
CA LEU A 196 -6.65 -8.27 -12.83
C LEU A 196 -8.00 -7.60 -12.57
N THR A 197 -8.09 -6.91 -11.43
CA THR A 197 -9.33 -6.27 -10.97
C THR A 197 -9.15 -4.76 -10.78
N HIS A 198 -7.91 -4.31 -10.55
CA HIS A 198 -7.58 -2.92 -10.28
C HIS A 198 -6.45 -2.48 -11.21
N VAL A 199 -6.69 -1.42 -11.97
CA VAL A 199 -5.69 -0.81 -12.85
C VAL A 199 -5.58 0.66 -12.52
N CYS A 200 -4.36 1.15 -12.39
CA CYS A 200 -4.04 2.56 -12.23
C CYS A 200 -3.13 2.94 -13.40
N ILE A 201 -3.41 4.07 -14.04
CA ILE A 201 -2.61 4.60 -15.14
C ILE A 201 -2.22 6.03 -14.76
N SER A 202 -0.92 6.24 -14.53
CA SER A 202 -0.34 7.54 -14.23
C SER A 202 0.09 8.25 -15.52
N ALA A 203 -0.88 8.55 -16.39
CA ALA A 203 -0.63 9.23 -17.67
C ALA A 203 -1.88 9.73 -18.37
N ILE A 204 -1.66 10.66 -19.31
CA ILE A 204 -2.67 11.18 -20.21
C ILE A 204 -3.12 10.06 -21.16
N ILE A 205 -4.34 9.56 -20.94
CA ILE A 205 -5.01 8.65 -21.87
C ILE A 205 -6.32 9.26 -22.33
N GLY A 206 -6.58 9.21 -23.64
CA GLY A 206 -7.82 9.76 -24.20
C GLY A 206 -9.06 8.98 -23.77
N VAL A 207 -10.20 9.66 -23.71
CA VAL A 207 -11.52 9.11 -23.35
C VAL A 207 -11.85 7.79 -24.04
N GLY A 208 -11.70 7.70 -25.37
CA GLY A 208 -12.05 6.49 -26.12
C GLY A 208 -11.24 5.26 -25.72
N ARG A 209 -9.99 5.46 -25.29
CA ARG A 209 -9.08 4.40 -24.82
C ARG A 209 -9.48 3.87 -23.45
N THR A 210 -9.92 4.76 -22.57
CA THR A 210 -10.47 4.43 -21.26
C THR A 210 -11.77 3.65 -21.38
N ILE A 211 -12.64 4.06 -22.30
CA ILE A 211 -13.86 3.32 -22.62
C ILE A 211 -13.52 1.90 -23.11
N ASP A 212 -12.55 1.72 -24.01
CA ASP A 212 -12.14 0.38 -24.49
C ASP A 212 -11.69 -0.53 -23.34
N LEU A 213 -10.85 0.00 -22.43
CA LEU A 213 -10.40 -0.74 -21.24
C LEU A 213 -11.56 -1.18 -20.36
N LEU A 214 -12.50 -0.28 -20.08
CA LEU A 214 -13.67 -0.56 -19.25
C LEU A 214 -14.59 -1.60 -19.91
N LEU A 215 -14.87 -1.46 -21.20
CA LEU A 215 -15.77 -2.38 -21.92
C LEU A 215 -15.19 -3.78 -22.06
N ARG A 216 -13.88 -3.89 -22.31
CA ARG A 216 -13.22 -5.19 -22.50
C ARG A 216 -12.85 -5.85 -21.17
N GLY A 217 -12.57 -5.05 -20.13
CA GLY A 217 -12.17 -5.49 -18.81
C GLY A 217 -13.35 -6.01 -17.98
N ARG A 218 -13.84 -7.21 -18.28
CA ARG A 218 -15.00 -7.80 -17.56
C ARG A 218 -14.71 -8.06 -16.08
N ASN A 219 -13.46 -8.37 -15.73
CA ASN A 219 -13.03 -8.58 -14.35
C ASN A 219 -12.59 -7.28 -13.68
N LEU A 220 -12.45 -6.20 -14.44
CA LEU A 220 -12.01 -4.90 -13.92
C LEU A 220 -13.11 -4.33 -13.02
N ARG A 221 -12.76 -4.09 -11.76
CA ARG A 221 -13.61 -3.48 -10.73
C ARG A 221 -13.30 -2.00 -10.56
N LEU A 222 -12.06 -1.61 -10.80
CA LEU A 222 -11.59 -0.24 -10.65
C LEU A 222 -10.56 0.11 -11.73
N LEU A 223 -10.78 1.24 -12.37
CA LEU A 223 -9.80 1.92 -13.22
C LEU A 223 -9.52 3.30 -12.62
N VAL A 224 -8.30 3.54 -12.19
CA VAL A 224 -7.85 4.84 -11.70
C VAL A 224 -7.00 5.51 -12.77
N ILE A 225 -7.34 6.74 -13.14
CA ILE A 225 -6.48 7.59 -13.96
C ILE A 225 -5.93 8.67 -13.04
N LEU A 226 -4.61 8.70 -12.92
CA LEU A 226 -3.91 9.75 -12.18
C LEU A 226 -3.43 10.83 -13.14
N GLY A 227 -3.68 12.08 -12.80
CA GLY A 227 -3.52 13.19 -13.73
C GLY A 227 -3.56 14.58 -13.10
N GLU A 228 -3.39 15.58 -13.95
CA GLU A 228 -3.48 17.00 -13.61
C GLU A 228 -4.74 17.60 -14.26
N LYS A 229 -5.58 18.24 -13.44
CA LYS A 229 -6.88 18.76 -13.86
C LYS A 229 -6.81 19.65 -15.11
N ASP A 230 -5.76 20.44 -15.25
CA ASP A 230 -5.62 21.44 -16.31
C ASP A 230 -5.00 20.89 -17.61
N ILE A 231 -4.46 19.67 -17.58
CA ILE A 231 -3.76 19.06 -18.71
C ILE A 231 -4.60 17.96 -19.37
N ASP A 232 -5.45 17.29 -18.59
CA ASP A 232 -6.10 16.07 -19.03
C ASP A 232 -7.36 16.27 -19.88
N CYS A 233 -7.52 15.38 -20.86
CA CYS A 233 -8.56 15.45 -21.90
C CYS A 233 -9.97 15.05 -21.43
N TYR A 234 -10.23 14.97 -20.13
CA TYR A 234 -11.55 14.58 -19.59
C TYR A 234 -12.37 15.83 -19.33
N SER A 235 -13.33 16.09 -20.20
CA SER A 235 -14.28 17.18 -20.01
C SER A 235 -15.50 16.70 -19.21
N GLU A 236 -16.11 17.59 -18.43
CA GLU A 236 -17.37 17.30 -17.73
C GLU A 236 -18.51 16.92 -18.69
N THR A 237 -18.37 17.26 -19.98
CA THR A 237 -19.33 16.99 -21.04
C THR A 237 -19.19 15.63 -21.72
N ASP A 238 -18.23 14.80 -21.32
CA ASP A 238 -18.04 13.46 -21.89
C ASP A 238 -19.13 12.48 -21.38
N GLU A 239 -20.36 12.66 -21.90
CA GLU A 239 -21.56 11.89 -21.55
C GLU A 239 -21.38 10.35 -21.66
N GLY A 240 -20.38 9.90 -22.42
CA GLY A 240 -20.03 8.49 -22.60
C GLY A 240 -19.33 7.82 -21.41
N LEU A 241 -18.85 8.58 -20.42
CA LEU A 241 -18.05 8.07 -19.29
C LEU A 241 -18.83 8.09 -17.96
N LYS A 242 -19.98 7.41 -17.92
CA LYS A 242 -20.78 7.22 -16.68
C LYS A 242 -20.47 5.88 -15.97
N ASP A 243 -19.35 5.24 -16.28
CA ASP A 243 -18.96 3.96 -15.69
C ASP A 243 -18.48 4.16 -14.24
N THR A 244 -19.18 3.55 -13.29
CA THR A 244 -18.89 3.72 -11.85
C THR A 244 -17.53 3.14 -11.45
N ARG A 245 -16.89 2.33 -12.29
CA ARG A 245 -15.56 1.76 -12.04
C ARG A 245 -14.42 2.75 -12.32
N LEU A 246 -14.67 3.86 -13.02
CA LEU A 246 -13.65 4.84 -13.38
C LEU A 246 -13.47 5.93 -12.33
N VAL A 247 -12.31 6.01 -11.70
CA VAL A 247 -11.97 7.10 -10.78
C VAL A 247 -10.90 7.97 -11.42
N LEU A 248 -11.18 9.27 -11.55
CA LEU A 248 -10.21 10.26 -11.99
C LEU A 248 -9.67 10.94 -10.74
N MET A 249 -8.38 10.79 -10.46
CA MET A 249 -7.79 11.26 -9.21
C MET A 249 -6.60 12.18 -9.50
N MET A 250 -6.60 13.35 -8.86
CA MET A 250 -5.57 14.35 -9.07
C MET A 250 -4.27 13.96 -8.37
N TYR A 251 -3.14 14.31 -8.98
CA TYR A 251 -1.89 14.28 -8.25
C TYR A 251 -1.92 15.24 -7.06
N PRO A 252 -1.24 14.91 -5.94
CA PRO A 252 -0.90 15.91 -4.93
C PRO A 252 -0.12 17.07 -5.58
N GLU A 253 -0.33 18.28 -5.06
CA GLU A 253 0.20 19.53 -5.63
C GLU A 253 1.72 19.49 -5.89
N GLN A 254 2.15 20.27 -6.88
CA GLN A 254 3.48 20.20 -7.51
C GLN A 254 4.65 20.25 -6.52
N GLY A 255 5.67 19.41 -6.77
CA GLY A 255 6.97 19.43 -6.08
C GLY A 255 7.17 18.34 -5.01
N VAL A 256 6.09 17.68 -4.56
CA VAL A 256 6.16 16.65 -3.50
C VAL A 256 5.51 15.33 -3.93
N TYR A 257 5.20 15.20 -5.23
CA TYR A 257 4.42 14.09 -5.78
C TYR A 257 5.01 12.72 -5.42
N TYR A 258 6.28 12.49 -5.73
CA TYR A 258 6.89 11.19 -5.52
C TYR A 258 6.95 10.80 -4.04
N ASP A 259 7.26 11.76 -3.16
CA ASP A 259 7.30 11.57 -1.71
C ASP A 259 5.91 11.19 -1.18
N VAL A 260 4.87 11.95 -1.55
CA VAL A 260 3.50 11.71 -1.09
C VAL A 260 3.00 10.35 -1.56
N MET A 261 3.26 9.99 -2.81
CA MET A 261 2.89 8.68 -3.37
C MET A 261 3.64 7.53 -2.71
N ALA A 262 4.92 7.71 -2.42
CA ALA A 262 5.73 6.65 -1.81
C ALA A 262 5.28 6.41 -0.37
N LEU A 263 4.99 7.49 0.37
CA LEU A 263 4.43 7.42 1.72
C LEU A 263 3.02 6.82 1.73
N ASP A 264 2.17 7.17 0.77
CA ASP A 264 0.84 6.56 0.61
C ASP A 264 0.94 5.06 0.35
N TRP A 265 1.85 4.66 -0.56
CA TRP A 265 2.15 3.25 -0.81
C TRP A 265 2.62 2.53 0.47
N GLU A 266 3.54 3.14 1.23
CA GLU A 266 4.05 2.54 2.46
C GLU A 266 2.92 2.38 3.49
N HIS A 267 2.08 3.40 3.62
CA HIS A 267 0.94 3.38 4.51
C HIS A 267 -0.01 2.22 4.18
N GLY A 268 -0.39 2.05 2.91
CA GLY A 268 -1.18 0.89 2.45
C GLY A 268 -0.48 -0.45 2.64
N ALA A 269 0.84 -0.53 2.37
CA ALA A 269 1.64 -1.73 2.58
C ALA A 269 1.67 -2.17 4.05
N ARG A 270 1.57 -1.22 5.00
CA ARG A 270 1.47 -1.47 6.44
C ARG A 270 0.04 -1.70 6.94
N GLY A 271 -0.93 -1.81 6.03
CA GLY A 271 -2.35 -2.06 6.36
C GLY A 271 -3.18 -0.80 6.61
N GLY A 272 -2.62 0.37 6.34
CA GLY A 272 -3.33 1.66 6.34
C GLY A 272 -4.21 1.86 5.10
N ILE A 273 -4.74 3.08 4.95
CA ILE A 273 -5.58 3.49 3.82
C ILE A 273 -4.70 4.14 2.75
N ASP A 274 -4.40 3.41 1.69
CA ASP A 274 -3.76 3.97 0.48
C ASP A 274 -4.82 4.51 -0.51
N PHE A 275 -4.35 5.08 -1.60
CA PHE A 275 -5.21 5.59 -2.66
C PHE A 275 -6.08 4.55 -3.33
N TRP A 276 -5.65 3.28 -3.33
CA TRP A 276 -6.48 2.20 -3.85
C TRP A 276 -7.75 2.08 -3.02
N VAL A 277 -7.61 2.08 -1.70
CA VAL A 277 -8.76 2.05 -0.78
C VAL A 277 -9.63 3.31 -0.95
N VAL A 278 -9.01 4.49 -1.10
CA VAL A 278 -9.77 5.74 -1.36
C VAL A 278 -10.58 5.65 -2.65
N ALA A 279 -9.96 5.20 -3.74
CA ALA A 279 -10.61 5.06 -5.04
C ALA A 279 -11.69 3.97 -5.05
N GLU A 280 -11.47 2.82 -4.41
CA GLU A 280 -12.49 1.79 -4.22
C GLU A 280 -13.71 2.35 -3.47
N ARG A 281 -13.49 3.06 -2.36
CA ARG A 281 -14.57 3.70 -1.60
C ARG A 281 -15.32 4.71 -2.44
N TYR A 282 -14.63 5.53 -3.24
CA TYR A 282 -15.27 6.52 -4.09
C TYR A 282 -16.14 5.86 -5.17
N SER A 283 -15.60 4.82 -5.82
CA SER A 283 -16.32 4.00 -6.80
C SER A 283 -17.60 3.38 -6.19
N MET A 284 -17.49 2.77 -5.01
CA MET A 284 -18.63 2.18 -4.28
C MET A 284 -19.67 3.22 -3.85
N ALA A 285 -19.22 4.37 -3.34
CA ALA A 285 -20.09 5.48 -2.94
C ALA A 285 -20.90 5.98 -4.13
N ARG A 286 -20.26 6.18 -5.28
CA ARG A 286 -20.92 6.60 -6.51
C ARG A 286 -21.90 5.55 -7.03
N GLN A 287 -21.50 4.27 -7.05
CA GLN A 287 -22.39 3.17 -7.45
C GLN A 287 -23.65 3.11 -6.58
N SER A 288 -23.52 3.42 -5.29
CA SER A 288 -24.61 3.40 -4.31
C SER A 288 -25.36 4.73 -4.19
N LYS A 289 -24.99 5.74 -4.99
CA LYS A 289 -25.54 7.11 -4.92
C LYS A 289 -25.41 7.75 -3.54
N PHE A 290 -24.30 7.47 -2.86
CA PHE A 290 -23.96 8.05 -1.57
C PHE A 290 -23.25 9.41 -1.68
N LEU A 291 -22.74 9.77 -2.85
CA LEU A 291 -22.14 11.08 -3.08
C LEU A 291 -23.22 12.15 -3.24
N LEU A 292 -22.94 13.37 -2.76
CA LEU A 292 -23.74 14.56 -3.04
C LEU A 292 -23.70 14.90 -4.54
N ASP A 293 -22.52 14.82 -5.14
CA ASP A 293 -22.31 14.90 -6.59
C ASP A 293 -21.82 13.55 -7.14
N ASN A 294 -22.63 12.93 -8.00
CA ASN A 294 -22.30 11.65 -8.66
C ASN A 294 -21.69 11.83 -10.06
N SER A 295 -21.35 13.06 -10.46
CA SER A 295 -20.69 13.35 -11.72
C SER A 295 -19.33 12.66 -11.82
N GLN A 296 -18.90 12.35 -13.04
CA GLN A 296 -17.53 11.92 -13.29
C GLN A 296 -16.64 13.17 -13.26
N ARG A 297 -15.84 13.31 -12.21
CA ARG A 297 -14.94 14.45 -12.02
C ARG A 297 -13.60 14.00 -11.44
N TRP A 298 -12.61 14.87 -11.57
CA TRP A 298 -11.34 14.73 -10.88
C TRP A 298 -11.55 14.95 -9.37
N ILE A 299 -11.09 14.00 -8.57
CA ILE A 299 -11.14 14.10 -7.10
C ILE A 299 -9.74 14.32 -6.54
N PRO A 300 -9.61 15.11 -5.46
CA PRO A 300 -8.34 15.23 -4.77
C PRO A 300 -7.93 13.89 -4.17
N TRP A 301 -6.63 13.70 -4.01
CA TRP A 301 -6.07 12.54 -3.33
C TRP A 301 -6.60 12.40 -1.89
N ALA A 302 -6.64 13.51 -1.16
CA ALA A 302 -7.23 13.62 0.16
C ALA A 302 -8.68 14.11 0.03
N ILE A 303 -9.63 13.23 0.37
CA ILE A 303 -11.06 13.50 0.24
C ILE A 303 -11.64 13.81 1.62
N GLN A 304 -12.26 14.98 1.76
CA GLN A 304 -13.06 15.32 2.94
C GLN A 304 -14.43 14.64 2.85
N TRP A 305 -14.49 13.38 3.22
CA TRP A 305 -15.68 12.53 3.02
C TRP A 305 -16.98 13.10 3.59
N ALA A 306 -16.91 13.83 4.70
CA ALA A 306 -18.09 14.46 5.30
C ALA A 306 -18.75 15.51 4.38
N GLU A 307 -17.95 16.18 3.55
CA GLU A 307 -18.41 17.19 2.59
C GLU A 307 -18.85 16.58 1.26
N GLU A 308 -18.52 15.31 1.01
CA GLU A 308 -18.75 14.62 -0.25
C GLU A 308 -19.95 13.67 -0.21
N LEU A 309 -20.35 13.25 0.99
CA LEU A 309 -21.38 12.24 1.20
C LEU A 309 -22.71 12.83 1.65
N ASN A 310 -23.80 12.30 1.10
CA ASN A 310 -25.14 12.51 1.63
C ASN A 310 -25.35 11.74 2.94
N VAL A 311 -26.51 11.92 3.59
CA VAL A 311 -26.77 11.32 4.92
C VAL A 311 -26.60 9.79 4.94
N PRO A 312 -27.23 9.00 4.02
CA PRO A 312 -26.95 7.56 3.94
C PRO A 312 -25.47 7.23 3.68
N GLY A 313 -24.79 8.05 2.88
CA GLY A 313 -23.36 7.90 2.62
C GLY A 313 -22.51 8.09 3.87
N GLN A 314 -22.81 9.08 4.70
CA GLN A 314 -22.11 9.32 5.96
C GLN A 314 -22.30 8.15 6.93
N GLU A 315 -23.53 7.61 7.02
CA GLU A 315 -23.82 6.41 7.80
C GLU A 315 -22.99 5.21 7.30
N TRP A 316 -23.01 4.95 5.99
CA TRP A 316 -22.21 3.90 5.37
C TRP A 316 -20.71 4.09 5.65
N TYR A 317 -20.17 5.29 5.47
CA TYR A 317 -18.75 5.56 5.64
C TYR A 317 -18.30 5.36 7.10
N SER A 318 -19.15 5.70 8.07
CA SER A 318 -18.88 5.45 9.49
C SER A 318 -18.66 3.96 9.81
N THR A 319 -19.25 3.04 9.02
CA THR A 319 -19.05 1.60 9.18
C THR A 319 -17.69 1.11 8.67
N LEU A 320 -17.02 1.90 7.82
CA LEU A 320 -15.72 1.59 7.22
C LEU A 320 -14.54 2.08 8.06
N LEU A 321 -14.79 2.99 9.00
CA LEU A 321 -13.76 3.50 9.88
C LEU A 321 -13.37 2.43 10.90
N PRO A 322 -12.06 2.18 11.11
CA PRO A 322 -11.62 1.30 12.17
C PRO A 322 -12.17 1.82 13.50
N ARG A 323 -12.69 0.92 14.35
CA ARG A 323 -13.29 1.28 15.65
C ARG A 323 -12.29 1.85 16.68
N PHE A 324 -11.05 2.12 16.27
CA PHE A 324 -9.98 2.59 17.14
C PHE A 324 -9.65 4.06 16.81
N PRO A 325 -10.07 5.02 17.64
CA PRO A 325 -10.05 6.45 17.35
C PRO A 325 -8.69 7.15 17.51
N GLU A 326 -7.61 6.43 17.81
CA GLU A 326 -6.34 7.06 18.22
C GLU A 326 -5.41 7.48 17.07
N TYR A 327 -5.77 7.18 15.82
CA TYR A 327 -5.05 7.77 14.69
C TYR A 327 -5.72 9.10 14.33
N PRO A 328 -5.02 10.24 14.40
CA PRO A 328 -5.53 11.46 13.80
C PRO A 328 -5.88 11.12 12.35
N ALA A 329 -7.09 11.51 11.92
CA ALA A 329 -7.52 11.31 10.55
C ALA A 329 -6.38 11.73 9.62
N LEU A 330 -6.12 10.95 8.56
CA LEU A 330 -5.09 11.26 7.56
C LEU A 330 -5.25 12.68 6.98
N ASP A 331 -6.45 13.26 7.10
CA ASP A 331 -6.77 14.68 6.91
C ASP A 331 -5.87 15.65 7.71
N VAL A 332 -5.10 15.20 8.70
CA VAL A 332 -4.18 16.03 9.49
C VAL A 332 -2.71 15.75 9.15
N ILE A 333 -2.34 14.48 8.88
CA ILE A 333 -0.93 14.08 8.72
C ILE A 333 -0.29 14.71 7.47
N TYR A 334 -1.06 14.89 6.39
CA TYR A 334 -0.56 15.54 5.18
C TYR A 334 -0.40 17.06 5.32
N TYR A 335 -1.20 17.73 6.16
CA TYR A 335 -1.05 19.17 6.38
C TYR A 335 0.05 19.50 7.39
N ASP A 336 0.29 18.63 8.38
CA ASP A 336 1.29 18.88 9.45
C ASP A 336 2.74 18.62 8.97
N THR A 337 2.94 17.65 8.08
CA THR A 337 4.27 17.41 7.47
C THR A 337 4.68 18.52 6.50
N CYS A 338 3.71 19.13 5.80
CA CYS A 338 3.96 20.27 4.92
C CYS A 338 4.28 21.58 5.70
N SER A 339 3.79 21.72 6.93
CA SER A 339 4.06 22.88 7.78
C SER A 339 5.40 22.77 8.53
N CYS A 340 5.90 21.56 8.79
CA CYS A 340 7.26 21.37 9.32
C CYS A 340 8.37 21.79 8.33
N GLN A 341 8.12 21.77 7.02
CA GLN A 341 9.09 22.23 6.01
C GLN A 341 9.17 23.75 5.88
N ARG A 342 8.17 24.52 6.32
CA ARG A 342 8.20 26.01 6.28
C ARG A 342 8.95 26.66 7.44
N LEU A 343 9.31 25.90 8.48
CA LEU A 343 10.02 26.41 9.66
C LEU A 343 11.52 26.06 9.69
N ALA A 344 12.05 25.48 8.61
CA ALA A 344 13.46 25.12 8.48
C ALA A 344 14.19 25.86 7.33
N GLY A 345 13.61 26.94 6.82
CA GLY A 345 14.20 27.82 5.79
C GLY A 345 14.64 29.15 6.35
#